data_AF-A0A970WGL1-F1
#
_entry.id   AF-A0A970WGL1-F1
#
_cell.length_a   1.000
_cell.length_b   1.000
_cell.length_c   1.000
_cell.angle_alpha   90.00
_cell.angle_beta   90.00
_cell.angle_gamma   90.00
#
_symmetry.space_group_name_H-M   'P 1'
#
loop_
_entity.id
_entity.type
_entity.pdbx_description
1 polymer ?
#
loop_
_entity_poly.entity_id
_entity_poly.type
_entity_poly.pdbx_seq_one_letter_code
_entity_poly.pdbx_strand_id
1 'polypeptide(L)'
;MNRATLQRLSDERLDDARALIAAKQWAGAYYLAGYSLECALKSCVLAYIDRTGIIFEDKKYAQNCWTHDIEDLIRQAGLKIERDKAAGTNLTLGQNWLIAKDWSETSRYRMSTQLQAEKLLHALTDNTDGVLSWVKSFW
;
A
#
# COMPACT_ATOMS: atom_id res chain seq x y z
N MET A 1 -6.57 15.88 -4.89
CA MET A 1 -5.97 14.62 -5.40
C MET A 1 -7.11 13.68 -5.78
N ASN A 2 -7.06 12.99 -6.92
CA ASN A 2 -8.12 12.08 -7.38
C ASN A 2 -7.61 10.64 -7.55
N ARG A 3 -8.51 9.71 -7.86
CA ARG A 3 -8.21 8.27 -8.00
C ARG A 3 -7.13 7.99 -9.06
N ALA A 4 -7.27 8.56 -10.26
CA ALA A 4 -6.29 8.39 -11.34
C ALA A 4 -4.90 8.95 -10.99
N THR A 5 -4.83 10.09 -10.30
CA THR A 5 -3.56 10.64 -9.81
C THR A 5 -2.91 9.72 -8.79
N LEU A 6 -3.67 9.13 -7.85
CA LEU A 6 -3.13 8.21 -6.85
C LEU A 6 -2.65 6.90 -7.46
N GLN A 7 -3.35 6.36 -8.46
CA GLN A 7 -2.90 5.18 -9.20
C GLN A 7 -1.56 5.46 -9.90
N ARG A 8 -1.44 6.60 -10.59
CA ARG A 8 -0.18 7.00 -11.23
C ARG A 8 0.94 7.20 -10.20
N LEU A 9 0.65 7.86 -9.07
CA LEU A 9 1.64 8.02 -8.00
C LEU A 9 2.07 6.68 -7.42
N SER A 10 1.17 5.70 -7.30
CA SER A 10 1.53 4.34 -6.88
C SER A 10 2.58 3.74 -7.81
N ASP A 11 2.37 3.83 -9.12
CA ASP A 11 3.31 3.33 -10.13
C ASP A 11 4.63 4.08 -10.10
N GLU A 12 4.60 5.42 -10.11
CA GLU A 12 5.81 6.24 -10.06
C GLU A 12 6.64 5.98 -8.81
N ARG A 13 6.01 5.88 -7.62
CA ARG A 13 6.72 5.59 -6.37
C ARG A 13 7.35 4.20 -6.36
N LEU A 14 6.73 3.24 -7.06
CA LEU A 14 7.31 1.92 -7.20
C LEU A 14 8.55 1.93 -8.11
N ASP A 15 8.46 2.65 -9.24
CA ASP A 15 9.59 2.83 -10.15
C ASP A 15 10.75 3.57 -9.48
N ASP A 16 10.44 4.62 -8.72
CA ASP A 16 11.43 5.33 -7.89
C ASP A 16 12.09 4.38 -6.89
N ALA A 17 11.32 3.53 -6.20
CA ALA A 17 11.86 2.56 -5.26
C ALA A 17 12.81 1.54 -5.93
N ARG A 18 12.46 1.05 -7.14
CA ARG A 18 13.32 0.16 -7.93
C ARG A 18 14.62 0.84 -8.32
N ALA A 19 14.56 2.09 -8.77
CA ALA A 19 15.75 2.87 -9.11
C ALA A 19 16.67 3.07 -7.89
N LEU A 20 16.09 3.34 -6.73
CA LEU A 20 16.84 3.52 -5.48
C LEU A 20 17.49 2.22 -4.97
N ILE A 21 16.84 1.07 -5.14
CA ILE A 21 17.48 -0.24 -4.89
C ILE A 21 18.73 -0.40 -5.78
N ALA A 22 18.61 -0.14 -7.09
CA ALA A 22 19.74 -0.24 -8.01
C ALA A 22 20.89 0.72 -7.63
N ALA A 23 20.55 1.91 -7.13
CA ALA A 23 21.50 2.91 -6.66
C ALA A 23 22.02 2.68 -5.23
N LYS A 24 21.65 1.58 -4.57
CA LYS A 24 22.01 1.26 -3.17
C LYS A 24 21.52 2.28 -2.13
N GLN A 25 20.45 3.00 -2.45
CA GLN A 25 19.81 3.99 -1.58
C GLN A 25 18.66 3.34 -0.79
N TRP A 26 19.01 2.45 0.15
CA TRP A 26 18.07 1.53 0.81
C TRP A 26 16.97 2.22 1.62
N ALA A 27 17.32 3.24 2.39
CA ALA A 27 16.35 4.00 3.20
C ALA A 27 15.31 4.69 2.30
N GLY A 28 15.77 5.31 1.20
CA GLY A 28 14.90 5.94 0.21
C GLY A 28 14.04 4.91 -0.51
N ALA A 29 14.62 3.77 -0.91
CA ALA A 29 13.88 2.69 -1.58
C ALA A 29 12.77 2.13 -0.69
N TYR A 30 13.07 1.82 0.58
CA TYR A 30 12.08 1.36 1.55
C TYR A 30 10.96 2.38 1.76
N TYR A 31 11.33 3.66 1.86
CA TYR A 31 10.38 4.76 2.04
C TYR A 31 9.41 4.86 0.85
N LEU A 32 9.92 4.94 -0.38
CA LEU A 32 9.07 5.10 -1.57
C LEU A 32 8.30 3.82 -1.91
N ALA A 33 8.86 2.64 -1.62
CA ALA A 33 8.15 1.37 -1.77
C ALA A 33 6.84 1.37 -0.96
N GLY A 34 6.87 1.76 0.31
CA GLY A 34 5.62 1.82 1.09
C GLY A 34 4.64 2.90 0.64
N TYR A 35 5.13 4.06 0.16
CA TYR A 35 4.24 5.05 -0.47
C TYR A 35 3.54 4.53 -1.72
N SER A 36 4.17 3.64 -2.48
CA SER A 36 3.50 3.00 -3.62
C SER A 36 2.23 2.27 -3.17
N LEU A 37 2.30 1.55 -2.05
CA LEU A 37 1.16 0.84 -1.46
C LEU A 37 0.13 1.81 -0.85
N GLU A 38 0.58 2.82 -0.12
CA GLU A 38 -0.31 3.84 0.45
C GLU A 38 -1.13 4.53 -0.65
N CYS A 39 -0.49 4.94 -1.74
CA CYS A 39 -1.17 5.56 -2.88
C CYS A 39 -2.17 4.60 -3.54
N ALA A 40 -1.81 3.32 -3.72
CA ALA A 40 -2.73 2.32 -4.26
C ALA A 40 -3.97 2.17 -3.35
N LEU A 41 -3.78 2.02 -2.05
CA LEU A 41 -4.89 1.86 -1.10
C LEU A 41 -5.76 3.12 -1.03
N LYS A 42 -5.17 4.32 -1.04
CA LYS A 42 -5.94 5.57 -1.08
C LYS A 42 -6.75 5.69 -2.37
N SER A 43 -6.28 5.13 -3.50
CA SER A 43 -7.11 5.05 -4.71
C SER A 43 -8.30 4.11 -4.55
N CYS A 44 -8.14 2.97 -3.86
CA CYS A 44 -9.23 2.06 -3.51
C CYS A 44 -10.22 2.70 -2.52
N VAL A 45 -9.75 3.51 -1.57
CA VAL A 45 -10.62 4.31 -0.69
C VAL A 45 -11.50 5.25 -1.52
N LEU A 46 -10.95 5.94 -2.52
CA LEU A 46 -11.76 6.79 -3.41
C LEU A 46 -12.77 5.98 -4.22
N ALA A 47 -12.40 4.77 -4.70
CA ALA A 47 -13.34 3.87 -5.37
C ALA A 47 -14.47 3.41 -4.43
N TYR A 48 -14.15 3.14 -3.16
CA TYR A 48 -15.14 2.79 -2.14
C TYR A 48 -16.11 3.95 -1.87
N ILE A 49 -15.59 5.18 -1.74
CA ILE A 49 -16.41 6.39 -1.55
C ILE A 49 -17.35 6.59 -2.72
N ASP A 50 -16.85 6.47 -3.95
CA ASP A 50 -17.65 6.63 -5.18
C ASP A 50 -18.81 5.62 -5.25
N ARG A 51 -18.54 4.35 -4.93
CA ARG A 51 -19.53 3.29 -4.94
C ARG A 51 -20.60 3.42 -3.84
N THR A 52 -20.21 3.90 -2.66
CA THR A 52 -21.05 3.81 -1.44
C THR A 52 -21.65 5.14 -1.01
N GLY A 53 -21.06 6.27 -1.39
CA GLY A 53 -21.47 7.58 -0.87
C GLY A 53 -21.21 7.76 0.63
N ILE A 54 -20.40 6.90 1.27
CA ILE A 54 -20.22 6.82 2.74
C ILE A 54 -19.91 8.16 3.42
N ILE A 55 -19.26 9.10 2.72
CA ILE A 55 -18.94 10.43 3.24
C ILE A 55 -20.19 11.28 3.56
N PHE A 56 -21.34 10.95 2.99
CA PHE A 56 -22.63 11.58 3.29
C PHE A 56 -23.39 10.89 4.41
N GLU A 57 -22.92 9.72 4.87
CA GLU A 57 -23.54 8.92 5.94
C GLU A 57 -22.72 8.97 7.23
N ASP A 58 -21.38 8.95 7.13
CA ASP A 58 -20.45 9.06 8.25
C ASP A 58 -19.45 10.21 8.04
N LYS A 59 -19.68 11.31 8.76
CA LYS A 59 -18.79 12.47 8.73
C LYS A 59 -17.36 12.17 9.22
N LYS A 60 -17.18 11.19 10.11
CA LYS A 60 -15.84 10.82 10.64
C LYS A 60 -15.06 9.98 9.64
N TYR A 61 -15.72 9.29 8.72
CA TYR A 61 -15.06 8.49 7.69
C TYR A 61 -14.04 9.33 6.90
N ALA A 62 -14.44 10.52 6.46
CA ALA A 62 -13.56 11.43 5.73
C ALA A 62 -12.31 11.83 6.55
N GLN A 63 -12.43 11.94 7.88
CA GLN A 63 -11.30 12.23 8.78
C GLN A 63 -10.38 11.01 8.91
N ASN A 64 -10.95 9.81 9.04
CA ASN A 64 -10.20 8.57 9.15
C ASN A 64 -9.36 8.27 7.89
N CYS A 65 -9.78 8.78 6.73
CA CYS A 65 -9.05 8.62 5.46
C CYS A 65 -7.72 9.41 5.38
N TRP A 66 -7.45 10.31 6.33
CA TRP A 66 -6.19 11.08 6.38
C TRP A 66 -5.01 10.29 6.96
N THR A 67 -5.25 9.06 7.41
CA THR A 67 -4.21 8.17 7.92
C THR A 67 -3.16 7.79 6.87
N HIS A 68 -2.01 7.36 7.36
CA HIS A 68 -0.93 6.71 6.59
C HIS A 68 -0.78 5.22 6.96
N ASP A 69 -1.56 4.75 7.95
CA ASP A 69 -1.53 3.38 8.40
C ASP A 69 -2.17 2.44 7.36
N ILE A 70 -1.43 1.41 6.98
CA ILE A 70 -1.81 0.47 5.91
C ILE A 70 -3.05 -0.35 6.30
N GLU A 71 -3.16 -0.75 7.57
CA GLU A 71 -4.29 -1.54 8.06
C GLU A 71 -5.58 -0.70 8.15
N ASP A 72 -5.45 0.56 8.58
CA ASP A 72 -6.55 1.52 8.58
C ASP A 72 -7.01 1.81 7.16
N LEU A 73 -6.10 2.03 6.20
CA LEU A 73 -6.44 2.26 4.80
C LEU A 73 -7.15 1.07 4.16
N ILE A 74 -6.73 -0.17 4.45
CA ILE A 74 -7.45 -1.38 4.03
C ILE A 74 -8.87 -1.42 4.59
N ARG A 75 -9.05 -1.01 5.86
CA ARG A 75 -10.38 -0.92 6.49
C ARG A 75 -11.24 0.16 5.84
N GLN A 76 -10.69 1.36 5.61
CA GLN A 76 -11.41 2.44 4.94
C GLN A 76 -11.79 2.05 3.51
N ALA A 77 -10.94 1.32 2.78
CA ALA A 77 -11.25 0.84 1.44
C ALA A 77 -12.33 -0.27 1.40
N GLY A 78 -12.81 -0.74 2.56
CA GLY A 78 -13.76 -1.85 2.64
C GLY A 78 -13.17 -3.19 2.19
N LEU A 79 -11.83 -3.33 2.22
CA LEU A 79 -11.12 -4.48 1.67
C LEU A 79 -10.62 -5.47 2.72
N LYS A 80 -10.85 -5.20 4.02
CA LYS A 80 -10.32 -6.04 5.11
C LYS A 80 -10.74 -7.50 4.99
N ILE A 81 -12.03 -7.76 4.79
CA ILE A 81 -12.56 -9.13 4.71
C ILE A 81 -11.93 -9.88 3.53
N GLU A 82 -11.84 -9.23 2.36
CA GLU A 82 -11.28 -9.86 1.17
C GLU A 82 -9.77 -10.08 1.29
N ARG A 83 -9.06 -9.14 1.92
CA ARG A 83 -7.64 -9.30 2.26
C ARG A 83 -7.43 -10.49 3.17
N ASP A 84 -8.23 -10.61 4.24
CA ASP A 84 -8.10 -11.70 5.23
C ASP A 84 -8.39 -13.06 4.58
N LYS A 85 -9.43 -13.13 3.73
CA LYS A 85 -9.77 -14.35 2.97
C LYS A 85 -8.67 -14.74 1.97
N ALA A 86 -8.15 -13.77 1.22
CA ALA A 86 -7.08 -14.01 0.25
C ALA A 86 -5.80 -14.47 0.96
N ALA A 87 -5.40 -13.81 2.06
CA ALA A 87 -4.25 -14.19 2.87
C ALA A 87 -4.42 -15.55 3.56
N GLY A 88 -5.65 -15.94 3.94
CA GLY A 88 -5.94 -17.26 4.50
C GLY A 88 -5.89 -18.39 3.47
N THR A 89 -6.14 -18.08 2.19
CA THR A 89 -6.10 -19.07 1.10
C THR A 89 -4.70 -19.17 0.48
N ASN A 90 -3.97 -18.06 0.45
CA ASN A 90 -2.66 -17.94 -0.15
C ASN A 90 -1.64 -17.50 0.91
N LEU A 91 -0.86 -18.46 1.40
CA LEU A 91 0.11 -18.25 2.47
C LEU A 91 1.20 -17.24 2.09
N THR A 92 1.67 -17.25 0.83
CA THR A 92 2.70 -16.32 0.34
C THR A 92 2.17 -14.89 0.35
N LEU A 93 0.96 -14.67 -0.17
CA LEU A 93 0.29 -13.37 -0.11
C LEU A 93 0.10 -12.92 1.34
N GLY A 94 -0.28 -13.84 2.23
CA GLY A 94 -0.39 -13.56 3.67
C GLY A 94 0.93 -13.10 4.29
N GLN A 95 2.05 -13.76 3.99
CA GLN A 95 3.38 -13.35 4.45
C GLN A 95 3.80 -11.99 3.88
N ASN A 96 3.50 -11.75 2.61
CA ASN A 96 3.77 -10.46 1.97
C ASN A 96 2.97 -9.34 2.63
N TRP A 97 1.71 -9.57 3.00
CA TRP A 97 0.90 -8.64 3.79
C TRP A 97 1.49 -8.36 5.17
N LEU A 98 2.01 -9.37 5.86
CA LEU A 98 2.66 -9.18 7.17
C LEU A 98 3.88 -8.26 7.07
N ILE A 99 4.61 -8.30 5.96
CA ILE A 99 5.75 -7.40 5.71
C ILE A 99 5.27 -6.00 5.36
N ALA A 100 4.31 -5.90 4.43
CA ALA A 100 3.84 -4.63 3.89
C ALA A 100 3.13 -3.77 4.95
N LYS A 101 2.34 -4.38 5.84
CA LYS A 101 1.58 -3.67 6.87
C LYS A 101 2.46 -2.97 7.92
N ASP A 102 3.70 -3.42 8.09
CA ASP A 102 4.63 -2.89 9.10
C ASP A 102 5.37 -1.63 8.60
N TRP A 103 5.17 -1.24 7.34
CA TRP A 103 5.66 0.03 6.83
C TRP A 103 4.90 1.21 7.47
N SER A 104 5.64 2.29 7.73
CA SER A 104 5.08 3.59 8.11
C SER A 104 5.88 4.71 7.45
N GLU A 105 5.20 5.81 7.14
CA GLU A 105 5.74 7.09 6.71
C GLU A 105 6.82 7.64 7.65
N THR A 106 6.80 7.26 8.93
CA THR A 106 7.84 7.62 9.91
C THR A 106 9.20 6.98 9.61
N SER A 107 9.25 5.95 8.74
CA SER A 107 10.49 5.33 8.26
C SER A 107 11.45 6.31 7.59
N ARG A 108 10.97 7.47 7.12
CA ARG A 108 11.79 8.60 6.66
C ARG A 108 12.86 9.07 7.64
N TYR A 109 12.66 8.84 8.94
CA TYR A 109 13.59 9.22 10.00
C TYR A 109 14.50 8.06 10.44
N ARG A 110 14.51 6.94 9.71
CA ARG A 110 15.28 5.74 10.02
C ARG A 110 16.16 5.37 8.83
N MET A 111 17.28 4.71 9.12
CA MET A 111 18.16 4.14 8.09
C MET A 111 17.79 2.67 7.87
N SER A 112 16.91 2.40 6.90
CA SER A 112 16.59 1.01 6.54
C SER A 112 17.79 0.32 5.90
N THR A 113 17.97 -0.96 6.22
CA THR A 113 19.01 -1.80 5.63
C THR A 113 18.64 -2.25 4.23
N GLN A 114 19.63 -2.72 3.46
CA GLN A 114 19.40 -3.37 2.17
C GLN A 114 18.33 -4.47 2.29
N LEU A 115 18.49 -5.38 3.26
CA LEU A 115 17.57 -6.50 3.48
C LEU A 115 16.13 -6.01 3.73
N GLN A 116 15.94 -4.95 4.51
CA GLN A 116 14.60 -4.40 4.76
C GLN A 116 13.98 -3.83 3.48
N ALA A 117 14.75 -3.07 2.71
CA ALA A 117 14.28 -2.45 1.47
C ALA A 117 13.92 -3.49 0.40
N GLU A 118 14.79 -4.48 0.18
CA GLU A 118 14.57 -5.57 -0.76
C GLU A 118 13.39 -6.45 -0.33
N LYS A 119 13.28 -6.77 0.97
CA LYS A 119 12.17 -7.57 1.50
C LYS A 119 10.82 -6.89 1.32
N LEU A 120 10.72 -5.59 1.60
CA LEU A 120 9.49 -4.84 1.34
C LEU A 120 9.18 -4.78 -0.15
N LEU A 121 10.15 -4.42 -0.99
CA LEU A 121 9.93 -4.32 -2.43
C LEU A 121 9.46 -5.67 -3.01
N HIS A 122 10.09 -6.78 -2.61
CA HIS A 122 9.67 -8.12 -3.03
C HIS A 122 8.25 -8.45 -2.57
N ALA A 123 7.90 -8.19 -1.30
CA ALA A 123 6.54 -8.42 -0.80
C ALA A 123 5.48 -7.63 -1.59
N LEU A 124 5.82 -6.42 -2.05
CA LEU A 124 4.92 -5.61 -2.86
C LEU A 124 4.81 -6.13 -4.31
N THR A 125 5.91 -6.59 -4.89
CA THR A 125 6.02 -6.86 -6.34
C THR A 125 6.21 -8.32 -6.71
N ASP A 126 5.96 -9.25 -5.79
CA ASP A 126 5.98 -10.66 -6.15
C ASP A 126 5.05 -10.92 -7.36
N ASN A 127 5.53 -11.72 -8.31
CA ASN A 127 4.90 -11.88 -9.61
C ASN A 127 3.51 -12.55 -9.51
N THR A 128 3.31 -13.40 -8.51
CA THR A 128 2.07 -14.16 -8.32
C THR A 128 1.29 -13.62 -7.13
N ASP A 129 2.00 -13.33 -6.04
CA ASP A 129 1.44 -13.14 -4.71
C ASP A 129 1.80 -11.76 -4.13
N GLY A 130 2.12 -10.80 -5.00
CA GLY A 130 2.49 -9.44 -4.63
C GLY A 130 1.31 -8.64 -4.08
N VAL A 131 1.54 -7.92 -2.97
CA VAL A 131 0.51 -7.09 -2.34
C VAL A 131 -0.03 -6.02 -3.29
N LEU A 132 0.83 -5.38 -4.10
CA LEU A 132 0.37 -4.38 -5.06
C LEU A 132 -0.49 -5.01 -6.16
N SER A 133 -0.11 -6.18 -6.68
CA SER A 133 -0.91 -6.89 -7.68
C SER A 133 -2.32 -7.18 -7.16
N TRP A 134 -2.42 -7.61 -5.90
CA TRP A 134 -3.71 -7.84 -5.25
C TRP A 134 -4.50 -6.53 -5.08
N VAL A 135 -3.91 -5.48 -4.52
CA VAL A 135 -4.60 -4.18 -4.30
C VAL A 135 -5.06 -3.57 -5.62
N LYS A 136 -4.24 -3.66 -6.67
CA LYS A 136 -4.54 -3.16 -8.03
C LYS A 136 -5.73 -3.86 -8.68
N SER A 137 -6.11 -5.05 -8.22
CA SER A 137 -7.33 -5.71 -8.71
C SER A 137 -8.63 -5.03 -8.21
N PHE A 138 -8.53 -4.16 -7.21
CA PHE A 138 -9.64 -3.36 -6.66
C PHE A 138 -9.55 -1.88 -7.06
N TRP A 139 -8.68 -1.57 -8.01
CA TRP A 139 -8.45 -0.21 -8.45
C TRP A 139 -9.65 0.49 -8.99
#